data_AF-A0A396JKM2-F1
#
_entry.id   AF-A0A396JKM2-F1
#
_cell.length_a   1.000
_cell.length_b   1.000
_cell.length_c   1.000
_cell.angle_alpha   90.00
_cell.angle_beta   90.00
_cell.angle_gamma   90.00
#
_symmetry.space_group_name_H-M   'P 1'
#
loop_
_entity.id
_entity.type
_entity.pdbx_description
1 polymer ?
#
loop_
_entity_poly.entity_id
_entity_poly.type
_entity_poly.pdbx_seq_one_letter_code
_entity_poly.pdbx_strand_id
1 'polypeptide(L)'
;MANNDNLKTCVSDKLMSLLGYSQPTIVQYIIGLSKQATSPADLVGKLVEFGFSSTDTRAFVEEIFSRVPRRSSGLNQYKKQ
;
A
#
# COMPACT_ATOMS: atom_id res chain seq x y z
N MET A 1 10.86 -0.74 14.32
CA MET A 1 11.17 -1.49 13.09
C MET A 1 10.04 -2.44 12.65
N ALA A 2 9.17 -2.92 13.55
CA ALA A 2 8.12 -3.92 13.25
C ALA A 2 7.04 -3.54 12.21
N ASN A 3 6.81 -2.25 11.92
CA ASN A 3 5.73 -1.82 11.00
C ASN A 3 6.08 -1.90 9.50
N ASN A 4 7.32 -2.26 9.14
CA ASN A 4 7.69 -2.46 7.74
C ASN A 4 7.62 -3.95 7.37
N ASP A 5 8.06 -4.81 8.28
CA ASP A 5 8.02 -6.25 8.08
C ASP A 5 6.58 -6.78 8.07
N ASN A 6 5.69 -6.25 8.92
CA ASN A 6 4.26 -6.59 8.88
C ASN A 6 3.59 -6.21 7.54
N LEU A 7 4.02 -5.11 6.90
CA LEU A 7 3.47 -4.61 5.66
C LEU A 7 3.93 -5.46 4.49
N LYS A 8 5.22 -5.85 4.47
CA LYS A 8 5.75 -6.79 3.48
C LYS A 8 5.05 -8.13 3.54
N THR A 9 4.87 -8.69 4.73
CA THR A 9 4.12 -9.95 4.92
C THR A 9 2.69 -9.81 4.42
N CYS A 10 1.98 -8.76 4.83
CA CYS A 10 0.60 -8.50 4.37
C CYS A 10 0.47 -8.41 2.85
N VAL A 11 1.37 -7.68 2.18
CA VAL A 11 1.39 -7.56 0.72
C VAL A 11 1.69 -8.92 0.08
N SER A 12 2.64 -9.66 0.64
CA SER A 12 3.04 -10.98 0.14
C SER A 12 1.91 -12.01 0.24
N ASP A 13 1.20 -12.07 1.36
CA ASP A 13 0.05 -12.95 1.56
C ASP A 13 -1.06 -12.64 0.55
N LYS A 14 -1.32 -11.36 0.29
CA LYS A 14 -2.33 -10.93 -0.68
C LYS A 14 -1.93 -11.24 -2.12
N LEU A 15 -0.65 -11.08 -2.47
CA LEU A 15 -0.12 -11.51 -3.77
C LEU A 15 -0.27 -13.03 -3.96
N MET A 16 0.09 -13.84 -2.95
CA MET A 16 -0.13 -15.28 -2.99
C MET A 16 -1.61 -15.65 -3.14
N SER A 17 -2.49 -14.99 -2.38
CA SER A 17 -3.92 -15.28 -2.41
C SER A 17 -4.61 -14.89 -3.73
N LEU A 18 -4.14 -13.83 -4.41
CA LEU A 18 -4.79 -13.28 -5.60
C LEU A 18 -4.15 -13.75 -6.90
N LEU A 19 -2.82 -13.90 -6.92
CA LEU A 19 -2.05 -14.21 -8.13
C LEU A 19 -1.39 -15.59 -8.06
N GLY A 20 -1.41 -16.27 -6.92
CA GLY A 20 -0.76 -17.57 -6.72
C GLY A 20 0.76 -17.48 -6.58
N TYR A 21 1.33 -16.28 -6.53
CA TYR A 21 2.76 -16.06 -6.34
C TYR A 21 3.02 -14.76 -5.58
N SER A 22 4.18 -14.68 -4.94
CA SER A 22 4.67 -13.44 -4.34
C SER A 22 6.17 -13.31 -4.60
N GLN A 23 6.56 -12.27 -5.35
CA GLN A 23 7.96 -11.97 -5.61
C GLN A 23 8.40 -10.75 -4.77
N PRO A 24 9.58 -10.80 -4.12
CA PRO A 24 10.07 -9.70 -3.28
C PRO A 24 10.09 -8.34 -3.99
N THR A 25 10.44 -8.33 -5.29
CA THR A 25 10.45 -7.12 -6.12
C THR A 25 9.06 -6.51 -6.27
N ILE A 26 8.03 -7.34 -6.48
CA ILE A 26 6.65 -6.88 -6.63
C ILE A 26 6.10 -6.39 -5.29
N VAL A 27 6.42 -7.08 -4.19
CA VAL A 27 6.08 -6.63 -2.83
C VAL A 27 6.62 -5.23 -2.57
N GLN A 28 7.92 -5.01 -2.84
CA GLN A 28 8.55 -3.70 -2.65
C GLN A 28 7.97 -2.63 -3.58
N TYR A 29 7.66 -2.99 -4.83
CA TYR A 29 7.04 -2.09 -5.79
C TYR A 29 5.66 -1.62 -5.32
N ILE A 30 4.77 -2.54 -4.90
CA ILE A 30 3.44 -2.21 -4.37
C ILE A 30 3.54 -1.32 -3.13
N ILE A 31 4.46 -1.60 -2.21
CA ILE A 31 4.72 -0.74 -1.05
C ILE A 31 5.16 0.66 -1.48
N GLY A 32 6.03 0.74 -2.49
CA GLY A 32 6.49 1.99 -3.08
C GLY A 32 5.35 2.80 -3.72
N LEU A 33 4.46 2.14 -4.47
CA LEU A 33 3.27 2.76 -5.03
C LEU A 33 2.33 3.28 -3.94
N SER A 34 2.11 2.47 -2.91
CA SER A 34 1.18 2.78 -1.82
C SER A 34 1.62 3.97 -0.97
N LYS A 35 2.94 4.20 -0.88
CA LYS A 35 3.55 5.39 -0.26
C LYS A 35 3.41 6.65 -1.11
N GLN A 36 3.37 6.51 -2.43
CA GLN A 36 3.23 7.63 -3.37
C GLN A 36 1.76 7.99 -3.64
N ALA A 37 0.86 7.03 -3.51
CA ALA A 37 -0.56 7.21 -3.76
C ALA A 37 -1.16 8.25 -2.81
N THR A 38 -1.83 9.25 -3.38
CA THR A 38 -2.51 10.33 -2.64
C THR A 38 -3.91 9.93 -2.18
N SER A 39 -4.49 8.89 -2.79
CA SER A 39 -5.79 8.32 -2.43
C SER A 39 -5.83 6.81 -2.67
N PRO A 40 -6.74 6.07 -2.02
CA PRO A 40 -7.00 4.66 -2.32
C PRO A 40 -7.34 4.45 -3.81
N ALA A 41 -8.14 5.34 -4.41
CA ALA A 41 -8.53 5.23 -5.81
C ALA A 41 -7.34 5.30 -6.79
N ASP A 42 -6.34 6.14 -6.50
CA ASP A 42 -5.09 6.21 -7.27
C ASP A 42 -4.32 4.89 -7.23
N LEU A 43 -4.32 4.21 -6.07
CA LEU A 43 -3.68 2.90 -5.92
C LEU A 43 -4.45 1.79 -6.63
N VAL A 44 -5.79 1.82 -6.64
CA VAL A 44 -6.62 0.84 -7.37
C VAL A 44 -6.28 0.86 -8.86
N GLY A 45 -6.22 2.04 -9.48
CA GLY A 45 -5.91 2.16 -10.90
C GLY A 45 -4.58 1.48 -11.26
N LYS A 46 -3.54 1.77 -10.48
CA LYS A 46 -2.20 1.21 -10.68
C LYS A 46 -2.12 -0.30 -10.47
N LEU A 47 -2.92 -0.85 -9.54
CA LEU A 47 -2.96 -2.29 -9.29
C LEU A 47 -3.77 -3.04 -10.34
N VAL A 48 -4.86 -2.45 -10.86
CA VAL A 48 -5.61 -3.05 -11.98
C VAL A 48 -4.72 -3.16 -13.23
N GLU A 49 -3.91 -2.12 -13.52
CA GLU A 49 -2.90 -2.18 -14.59
C GLU A 49 -1.87 -3.30 -14.39
N PHE A 50 -1.63 -3.69 -13.13
CA PHE A 50 -0.72 -4.78 -12.75
C PHE A 50 -1.36 -6.17 -12.83
N GLY A 51 -2.63 -6.26 -13.24
CA GLY A 51 -3.36 -7.52 -13.41
C GLY A 51 -4.21 -7.93 -12.21
N PHE A 52 -4.44 -7.05 -11.23
CA PHE A 52 -5.37 -7.33 -10.14
C PHE A 52 -6.82 -7.16 -10.58
N SER A 53 -7.69 -8.08 -10.17
CA SER A 53 -9.14 -7.96 -10.35
C SER A 53 -9.68 -6.75 -9.58
N SER A 54 -10.52 -5.93 -10.23
CA SER A 54 -11.10 -4.72 -9.64
C SER A 54 -11.86 -4.97 -8.34
N THR A 55 -12.50 -6.13 -8.20
CA THR A 55 -13.31 -6.50 -7.03
C THR A 55 -12.43 -6.79 -5.80
N ASP A 56 -11.35 -7.54 -5.98
CA ASP A 56 -10.43 -7.91 -4.91
C ASP A 56 -9.43 -6.78 -4.55
N THR A 57 -9.20 -5.88 -5.50
CA THR A 57 -8.27 -4.75 -5.34
C THR A 57 -8.71 -3.77 -4.26
N ARG A 58 -10.02 -3.51 -4.10
CA ARG A 58 -10.49 -2.41 -3.23
C ARG A 58 -10.20 -2.64 -1.74
N ALA A 59 -10.57 -3.80 -1.21
CA ALA A 59 -10.33 -4.14 0.19
C ALA A 59 -8.83 -4.25 0.50
N PHE A 60 -8.07 -4.80 -0.45
CA PHE A 60 -6.61 -4.87 -0.37
C PHE A 60 -5.95 -3.49 -0.31
N VAL A 61 -6.42 -2.57 -1.16
CA VAL A 61 -5.94 -1.20 -1.20
C VAL A 61 -6.23 -0.47 0.10
N GLU A 62 -7.45 -0.55 0.63
CA GLU A 62 -7.81 0.11 1.90
C GLU A 62 -6.94 -0.38 3.06
N GLU A 63 -6.68 -1.68 3.11
CA GLU A 63 -5.81 -2.31 4.10
C GLU A 63 -4.35 -1.84 3.97
N ILE A 64 -3.76 -1.86 2.78
CA ILE A 64 -2.38 -1.38 2.61
C ILE A 64 -2.29 0.13 2.86
N PHE A 65 -3.25 0.90 2.33
CA PHE A 65 -3.24 2.35 2.38
C PHE A 65 -3.26 2.87 3.82
N SER A 66 -3.96 2.16 4.72
CA SER A 66 -4.01 2.43 6.16
C SER A 66 -2.76 1.97 6.93
N ARG A 67 -2.11 0.88 6.50
CA ARG A 67 -0.89 0.33 7.14
C ARG A 67 0.39 1.09 6.76
N VAL A 68 0.40 1.74 5.60
CA VAL A 68 1.56 2.53 5.15
C VAL A 68 1.75 3.74 6.06
N PRO A 69 2.92 3.92 6.70
CA PRO A 69 3.22 5.12 7.45
C PRO A 69 3.29 6.31 6.49
N ARG A 70 2.25 7.13 6.50
CA ARG A 70 2.19 8.38 5.75
C ARG A 70 2.81 9.45 6.60
N ARG A 71 3.59 10.35 5.98
CA ARG A 71 3.84 11.63 6.63
C ARG A 71 2.47 12.29 6.73
N SER A 72 1.88 12.34 7.92
CA SER A 72 0.85 13.32 8.22
C SER A 72 1.41 14.63 7.70
N SER A 73 0.70 15.29 6.78
CA SER A 73 1.02 16.67 6.43
C SER A 73 1.11 17.38 7.77
N GLY A 74 2.34 17.63 8.21
CA GLY A 74 2.61 18.20 9.51
C GLY A 74 1.93 19.54 9.45
N LEU A 75 0.79 19.66 10.11
CA LEU A 75 0.27 20.95 10.50
C LEU A 75 1.45 21.58 11.24
N ASN A 76 2.08 22.55 10.59
CA ASN A 76 3.29 23.17 11.05
C ASN A 76 2.89 23.90 12.34
N GLN A 77 3.05 23.25 13.51
CA GLN A 77 2.68 23.79 14.81
C GLN A 77 3.72 24.85 15.23
N TYR A 78 3.92 25.88 14.42
CA TYR A 78 4.54 27.12 14.86
C TYR A 78 3.49 27.91 15.63
N LYS A 79 3.21 27.50 16.87
CA LYS A 79 2.68 28.45 17.86
C LYS A 79 3.86 29.19 18.47
N LYS A 80 4.06 30.41 17.95
CA LYS A 80 4.97 31.43 18.45
C LYS A 80 4.57 31.76 19.90
N GLN A 81 5.52 31.62 20.83
CA GLN A 81 5.43 32.20 22.18
C GLN A 81 5.55 33.71 22.11
#